data_AF-A0A349HTU7-F1
#
_entry.id   AF-A0A349HTU7-F1
#
_cell.length_a   1.000
_cell.length_b   1.000
_cell.length_c   1.000
_cell.angle_alpha   90.00
_cell.angle_beta   90.00
_cell.angle_gamma   90.00
#
_symmetry.space_group_name_H-M   'P 1'
#
loop_
_entity.id
_entity.type
_entity.pdbx_description
1 polymer ?
#
loop_
_entity_poly.entity_id
_entity_poly.type
_entity_poly.pdbx_seq_one_letter_code
_entity_poly.pdbx_strand_id
1 'polypeptide(L)'
;MDLTKEEIIRLIKKEKLLITILFFISTCFGSALIFLSDNQIFLLVGLFCYMLAVLCLPKINGAKQDIQDTKNNIFDNFSGKVEDIFPEKENKETGRWIVLIQDNEGKKTYEYLLRNKINLAEGEQISIYTTKYTKIPTKIERVVE
;
A
#
# COMPACT_ATOMS: atom_id res chain seq x y z
N MET A 1 -0.10 6.79 -16.87
CA MET A 1 1.11 6.44 -16.10
C MET A 1 1.21 4.94 -16.15
N ASP A 2 2.32 4.41 -16.67
CA ASP A 2 2.60 2.98 -16.69
C ASP A 2 3.92 2.76 -15.95
N LEU A 3 3.87 2.08 -14.80
CA LEU A 3 5.08 1.66 -14.11
C LEU A 3 5.65 0.40 -14.76
N THR A 4 6.97 0.34 -14.90
CA THR A 4 7.62 -0.89 -15.36
C THR A 4 7.51 -1.99 -14.30
N LYS A 5 7.53 -3.26 -14.72
CA LYS A 5 7.53 -4.40 -13.79
C LYS A 5 8.64 -4.30 -12.74
N GLU A 6 9.82 -3.84 -13.16
CA GLU A 6 11.00 -3.72 -12.30
C GLU A 6 10.79 -2.65 -11.23
N GLU A 7 10.17 -1.53 -11.59
CA GLU A 7 9.79 -0.50 -10.63
C GLU A 7 8.74 -1.02 -9.64
N ILE A 8 7.67 -1.66 -10.11
CA ILE A 8 6.62 -2.22 -9.24
C ILE A 8 7.24 -3.20 -8.24
N ILE A 9 8.08 -4.13 -8.70
CA ILE A 9 8.79 -5.08 -7.84
C ILE A 9 9.71 -4.36 -6.84
N ARG A 10 10.42 -3.31 -7.27
CA ARG A 10 11.26 -2.51 -6.38
C ARG A 10 10.45 -1.83 -5.27
N LEU A 11 9.26 -1.33 -5.59
CA LEU A 11 8.35 -0.72 -4.62
C LEU A 11 7.85 -1.73 -3.60
N ILE A 12 7.33 -2.87 -4.07
CA ILE A 12 6.86 -3.95 -3.19
C ILE A 12 7.99 -4.43 -2.28
N LYS A 13 9.21 -4.59 -2.82
CA LYS A 13 10.39 -4.97 -2.02
C LYS A 13 10.74 -3.94 -0.94
N LYS A 14 10.65 -2.65 -1.24
CA LYS A 14 10.93 -1.58 -0.27
C LYS A 14 9.92 -1.62 0.88
N GLU A 15 8.64 -1.79 0.56
CA GLU A 15 7.57 -1.85 1.56
C GLU A 15 7.66 -3.12 2.42
N LYS A 16 7.91 -4.27 1.77
CA LYS A 16 8.19 -5.54 2.44
C LYS A 16 9.36 -5.43 3.41
N LEU A 17 10.45 -4.76 3.03
CA LEU A 17 11.62 -4.58 3.88
C LEU A 17 11.26 -3.82 5.16
N LEU A 18 10.52 -2.72 5.05
CA LEU A 18 10.09 -1.92 6.19
C LEU A 18 9.23 -2.74 7.16
N ILE A 19 8.26 -3.51 6.64
CA ILE A 19 7.39 -4.37 7.45
C ILE A 19 8.18 -5.52 8.09
N THR A 20 9.18 -6.07 7.38
CA THR A 20 10.06 -7.12 7.91
C THR A 20 10.95 -6.60 9.03
N ILE A 21 11.46 -5.38 8.91
CA ILE A 21 12.22 -4.72 9.99
C ILE A 21 11.32 -4.51 11.21
N LEU A 22 10.09 -4.01 11.01
CA LEU A 22 9.13 -3.83 12.11
C LEU A 22 8.80 -5.17 12.80
N PHE A 23 8.58 -6.22 12.03
CA PHE A 23 8.39 -7.59 12.55
C PHE A 23 9.56 -8.04 13.42
N PHE A 24 10.78 -7.85 12.92
CA PHE A 24 12.00 -8.27 13.61
C PHE A 24 12.18 -7.51 14.93
N ILE A 25 12.09 -6.18 14.88
CA ILE A 25 12.20 -5.31 16.06
C ILE A 25 11.13 -5.70 17.09
N SER A 26 9.88 -5.85 16.67
CA SER A 26 8.78 -6.21 17.57
C SER A 26 8.99 -7.57 18.23
N THR A 27 9.49 -8.56 17.47
CA THR A 27 9.82 -9.89 18.02
C THR A 27 10.97 -9.80 19.02
N CYS A 28 12.07 -9.13 18.69
CA CYS A 28 13.24 -9.01 19.56
C CYS A 28 12.93 -8.25 20.86
N PHE A 29 12.24 -7.12 20.76
CA PHE A 29 11.81 -6.36 21.94
C PHE A 29 10.81 -7.16 22.78
N GLY A 30 9.86 -7.84 22.15
CA GLY A 30 8.91 -8.73 22.82
C GLY A 30 9.62 -9.81 23.62
N SER A 31 10.57 -10.53 23.00
CA SER A 31 11.36 -11.56 23.69
C SER A 31 12.15 -10.99 24.87
N ALA A 32 12.84 -9.87 24.68
CA ALA A 32 13.66 -9.26 25.72
C ALA A 32 12.82 -8.82 26.94
N LEU A 33 11.67 -8.21 26.70
CA LEU A 33 10.78 -7.75 27.77
C LEU A 33 10.15 -8.89 28.55
N ILE A 34 9.79 -10.00 27.89
CA ILE A 34 9.26 -11.19 28.57
C ILE A 34 10.36 -11.89 29.38
N PHE A 35 11.58 -11.98 28.83
CA PHE A 35 12.68 -12.69 29.49
C PHE A 35 13.25 -11.96 30.70
N LEU A 36 13.23 -10.61 30.68
CA LEU A 36 13.72 -9.77 31.78
C LEU A 36 12.63 -9.40 32.81
N SER A 37 11.45 -9.99 32.68
CA SER A 37 10.25 -9.55 33.40
C SER A 37 10.04 -10.30 34.71
N ASP A 38 10.29 -9.61 35.83
CA ASP A 38 9.67 -9.91 37.13
C ASP A 38 8.38 -9.10 37.38
N ASN A 39 8.01 -8.23 36.43
CA ASN A 39 6.88 -7.30 36.54
C ASN A 39 5.83 -7.55 35.44
N GLN A 40 4.57 -7.69 35.86
CA GLN A 40 3.43 -7.91 34.97
C GLN A 40 3.28 -6.85 33.87
N ILE A 41 3.71 -5.61 34.11
CA ILE A 41 3.68 -4.54 33.10
C ILE A 41 4.64 -4.87 31.93
N PHE A 42 5.85 -5.35 32.22
CA PHE A 42 6.80 -5.73 31.17
C PHE A 42 6.34 -6.95 30.38
N LEU A 43 5.71 -7.92 31.05
CA LEU A 43 5.05 -9.04 30.39
C LEU A 43 3.96 -8.57 29.41
N LEU A 44 3.08 -7.66 29.84
CA LEU A 44 2.00 -7.12 29.00
C LEU A 44 2.55 -6.41 27.76
N VAL A 45 3.56 -5.55 27.94
CA VAL A 45 4.20 -4.83 26.81
C VAL A 45 4.90 -5.81 25.87
N GLY A 46 5.57 -6.84 26.40
CA GLY A 46 6.18 -7.89 25.61
C GLY A 46 5.17 -8.65 24.73
N LEU A 47 4.02 -9.05 25.30
CA LEU A 47 2.93 -9.68 24.55
C LEU A 47 2.33 -8.75 23.48
N PHE A 48 2.20 -7.46 23.78
CA PHE A 48 1.76 -6.47 22.79
C PHE A 48 2.72 -6.36 21.60
N CYS A 49 4.04 -6.36 21.84
CA CYS A 49 5.03 -6.41 20.76
C CYS A 49 4.89 -7.68 19.90
N TYR A 50 4.60 -8.83 20.50
CA TYR A 50 4.32 -10.05 19.73
C TYR A 50 3.06 -9.93 18.87
N MET A 51 1.99 -9.34 19.40
CA MET A 51 0.77 -9.08 18.61
C MET A 51 1.07 -8.21 17.39
N LEU A 52 1.87 -7.15 17.54
CA LEU A 52 2.31 -6.32 16.42
C LEU A 52 3.14 -7.13 15.40
N ALA A 53 4.02 -8.01 15.85
CA ALA A 53 4.77 -8.91 14.97
C ALA A 53 3.82 -9.83 14.18
N VAL A 54 2.84 -10.46 14.83
CA VAL A 54 1.86 -11.33 14.16
C VAL A 54 1.08 -10.57 13.08
N LEU A 55 0.69 -9.31 13.34
CA LEU A 55 0.01 -8.47 12.35
C LEU A 55 0.87 -8.11 11.12
N CYS A 56 2.19 -8.20 11.23
CA CYS A 56 3.10 -7.98 10.09
C CYS A 56 3.13 -9.18 9.13
N LEU A 57 2.91 -10.42 9.61
CA LEU A 57 3.04 -11.63 8.80
C LEU A 57 2.12 -11.66 7.56
N PRO A 58 0.81 -11.35 7.65
CA PRO A 58 -0.06 -11.30 6.48
C PRO A 58 0.42 -10.30 5.44
N LYS A 59 0.93 -9.14 5.86
CA LYS A 59 1.45 -8.11 4.96
C LYS A 59 2.74 -8.54 4.26
N ILE A 60 3.65 -9.21 4.99
CA ILE A 60 4.89 -9.75 4.40
C ILE A 60 4.55 -10.82 3.34
N ASN A 61 3.59 -11.69 3.64
CA ASN A 61 3.14 -12.74 2.72
C ASN A 61 2.40 -12.15 1.51
N GLY A 62 1.53 -11.17 1.71
CA GLY A 62 0.87 -10.43 0.64
C GLY A 62 1.88 -9.76 -0.29
N ALA A 63 2.92 -9.12 0.26
CA ALA A 63 3.98 -8.52 -0.56
C ALA A 63 4.81 -9.57 -1.34
N LYS A 64 4.98 -10.79 -0.82
CA LYS A 64 5.60 -11.89 -1.60
C LYS A 64 4.69 -12.31 -2.76
N GLN A 65 3.40 -12.43 -2.50
CA GLN A 65 2.40 -12.79 -3.49
C GLN A 65 2.34 -11.72 -4.60
N ASP A 66 2.28 -10.44 -4.25
CA ASP A 66 2.30 -9.33 -5.22
C ASP A 66 3.55 -9.36 -6.13
N ILE A 67 4.72 -9.74 -5.61
CA ILE A 67 5.94 -9.89 -6.45
C ILE A 67 5.75 -11.00 -7.49
N GLN A 68 5.15 -12.12 -7.10
CA GLN A 68 4.88 -13.25 -8.00
C GLN A 68 3.80 -12.89 -9.03
N ASP A 69 2.72 -12.27 -8.58
CA ASP A 69 1.61 -11.82 -9.42
C ASP A 69 2.08 -10.77 -10.44
N THR A 70 2.92 -9.81 -10.01
CA THR A 70 3.53 -8.81 -10.91
C THR A 70 4.41 -9.46 -11.99
N LYS A 71 5.19 -10.50 -11.65
CA LYS A 71 5.96 -11.25 -12.65
C LYS A 71 5.04 -11.90 -13.69
N ASN A 72 3.91 -12.43 -13.23
CA ASN A 72 2.88 -13.10 -14.02
C ASN A 72 1.88 -12.15 -14.73
N ASN A 73 2.04 -10.82 -14.62
CA ASN A 73 1.08 -9.81 -15.13
C ASN A 73 -0.33 -9.90 -14.52
N ILE A 74 -0.46 -10.34 -13.28
CA ILE A 74 -1.74 -10.41 -12.57
C ILE A 74 -1.89 -9.15 -11.73
N PHE A 75 -2.94 -8.37 -12.00
CA PHE A 75 -3.28 -7.12 -11.31
C PHE A 75 -4.78 -7.06 -11.05
N ASP A 76 -5.17 -6.46 -9.92
CA ASP A 76 -6.57 -6.11 -9.66
C ASP A 76 -6.89 -4.81 -10.39
N ASN A 77 -8.14 -4.65 -10.83
CA ASN A 77 -8.60 -3.40 -11.42
C ASN A 77 -9.77 -2.81 -10.62
N PHE A 78 -9.85 -1.49 -10.62
CA PHE A 78 -10.98 -0.75 -10.08
C PHE A 78 -11.35 0.34 -11.07
N SER A 79 -12.64 0.45 -11.40
CA SER A 79 -13.17 1.44 -12.33
C SER A 79 -14.13 2.38 -11.61
N GLY A 80 -14.00 3.67 -11.86
CA GLY A 80 -14.84 4.69 -11.24
C GLY A 80 -14.61 6.08 -11.82
N LYS A 81 -15.31 7.07 -11.27
CA LYS A 81 -15.19 8.49 -11.67
C LYS A 81 -14.21 9.21 -10.78
N VAL A 82 -13.34 10.02 -11.38
CA VAL A 82 -12.43 10.91 -10.65
C VAL A 82 -13.26 11.96 -9.90
N GLU A 83 -13.15 11.99 -8.58
CA GLU A 83 -13.80 12.98 -7.73
C GLU A 83 -12.89 14.21 -7.54
N ASP A 84 -11.60 13.98 -7.25
CA ASP A 84 -10.61 15.05 -7.07
C ASP A 84 -9.18 14.50 -7.32
N ILE A 85 -8.25 15.39 -7.67
CA ILE A 85 -6.82 15.10 -7.82
C ILE A 85 -5.96 16.27 -7.30
N PHE A 86 -5.19 16.01 -6.25
CA PHE A 86 -4.37 17.02 -5.60
C PHE A 86 -3.01 16.47 -5.14
N PRO A 87 -1.98 17.31 -4.98
CA PRO A 87 -0.67 16.84 -4.55
C PRO A 87 -0.64 16.50 -3.05
N GLU A 88 0.08 15.43 -2.66
CA GLU A 88 0.27 14.99 -1.25
C GLU A 88 0.96 16.07 -0.40
N LYS A 89 1.76 16.93 -1.03
CA LYS A 89 2.47 18.06 -0.41
C LYS A 89 2.26 19.31 -1.23
N GLU A 90 2.35 20.48 -0.59
CA GLU A 90 2.18 21.78 -1.27
C GLU A 90 3.11 22.00 -2.47
N ASN A 91 4.24 21.27 -2.54
CA ASN A 91 5.14 21.32 -3.69
C ASN A 91 4.59 20.56 -4.91
N LYS A 92 4.00 21.31 -5.84
CA LYS A 92 3.26 20.83 -7.01
C LYS A 92 4.12 20.18 -8.10
N GLU A 93 5.44 20.39 -8.11
CA GLU A 93 6.29 20.05 -9.26
C GLU A 93 6.92 18.65 -9.19
N THR A 94 7.12 18.09 -7.98
CA THR A 94 7.82 16.79 -7.81
C THR A 94 7.19 15.90 -6.73
N GLY A 95 5.93 16.16 -6.38
CA GLY A 95 5.20 15.45 -5.33
C GLY A 95 4.47 14.20 -5.80
N ARG A 96 4.16 13.32 -4.85
CA ARG A 96 3.11 12.30 -5.06
C ARG A 96 1.77 13.01 -5.16
N TRP A 97 0.82 12.39 -5.86
CA TRP A 97 -0.52 12.90 -6.08
C TRP A 97 -1.53 11.95 -5.48
N ILE A 98 -2.55 12.49 -4.86
CA ILE A 98 -3.68 11.75 -4.33
C ILE A 98 -4.80 11.89 -5.35
N VAL A 99 -5.40 10.76 -5.73
CA VAL A 99 -6.59 10.71 -6.57
C VAL A 99 -7.71 10.06 -5.79
N LEU A 100 -8.83 10.76 -5.73
CA LEU A 100 -10.08 10.26 -5.18
C LEU A 100 -10.94 9.75 -6.33
N ILE A 101 -11.40 8.50 -6.20
CA ILE A 101 -12.23 7.86 -7.21
C ILE A 101 -13.51 7.37 -6.55
N GLN A 102 -14.63 7.88 -7.04
CA GLN A 102 -15.93 7.42 -6.64
C GLN A 102 -16.30 6.17 -7.44
N ASP A 103 -16.79 5.14 -6.73
CA ASP A 103 -17.33 3.93 -7.34
C ASP A 103 -18.48 4.27 -8.31
N ASN A 104 -18.72 3.42 -9.30
CA ASN A 104 -19.80 3.58 -10.28
C ASN A 104 -21.19 3.64 -9.63
N GLU A 105 -21.34 3.04 -8.44
CA GLU A 105 -22.58 3.13 -7.64
C GLU A 105 -22.72 4.42 -6.83
N GLY A 106 -21.70 5.28 -6.79
CA GLY A 106 -21.71 6.54 -6.03
C GLY A 106 -21.60 6.38 -4.50
N LYS A 107 -21.44 5.15 -3.99
CA LYS A 107 -21.55 4.85 -2.55
C LYS A 107 -20.25 4.99 -1.76
N LYS A 108 -19.10 4.85 -2.43
CA LYS A 108 -17.78 4.82 -1.78
C LYS A 108 -16.77 5.58 -2.63
N THR A 109 -15.91 6.33 -1.94
CA THR A 109 -14.73 6.97 -2.51
C THR A 109 -13.50 6.20 -2.09
N TYR A 110 -12.63 5.91 -3.05
CA TYR A 110 -11.36 5.25 -2.86
C TYR A 110 -10.21 6.22 -3.11
N GLU A 111 -9.24 6.19 -2.21
CA GLU A 111 -8.04 7.02 -2.30
C GLU A 111 -6.88 6.20 -2.87
N TYR A 112 -6.22 6.74 -3.90
CA TYR A 112 -5.03 6.16 -4.49
C TYR A 112 -3.89 7.18 -4.54
N LEU A 113 -2.70 6.73 -4.16
CA LEU A 113 -1.48 7.54 -4.17
C LEU A 113 -0.66 7.28 -5.44
N LEU A 114 -0.68 8.24 -6.34
CA LEU A 114 0.09 8.26 -7.58
C LEU A 114 1.47 8.87 -7.36
N ARG A 115 2.47 8.36 -8.07
CA ARG A 115 3.85 8.89 -7.97
C ARG A 115 4.10 10.11 -8.83
N ASN A 116 3.38 10.23 -9.94
CA ASN A 116 3.54 11.30 -10.91
C ASN A 116 2.19 11.98 -11.10
N LYS A 117 2.25 13.27 -11.43
CA LYS A 117 1.05 13.98 -11.89
C LYS A 117 0.52 13.31 -13.16
N ILE A 118 -0.77 13.04 -13.18
CA ILE A 118 -1.48 12.64 -14.39
C ILE A 118 -2.50 13.73 -14.67
N ASN A 119 -2.64 14.13 -15.93
CA ASN A 119 -3.73 15.00 -16.33
C ASN A 119 -5.02 14.17 -16.40
N LEU A 120 -5.74 14.16 -15.28
CA LEU A 120 -7.10 13.64 -15.14
C LEU A 120 -8.02 14.81 -14.85
N ALA A 121 -9.21 14.81 -15.44
CA ALA A 121 -10.25 15.77 -15.13
C ALA A 121 -11.22 15.20 -14.09
N GLU A 122 -11.78 16.06 -13.23
CA GLU A 122 -12.92 15.68 -12.38
C GLU A 122 -14.08 15.19 -13.25
N GLY A 123 -14.73 14.12 -12.81
CA GLY A 123 -15.80 13.43 -13.53
C GLY A 123 -15.33 12.45 -14.62
N GLU A 124 -14.03 12.38 -14.93
CA GLU A 124 -13.49 11.45 -15.92
C GLU A 124 -13.61 9.99 -15.43
N GLN A 125 -14.07 9.09 -16.31
CA GLN A 125 -14.17 7.67 -16.02
C GLN A 125 -12.82 7.00 -16.25
N ILE A 126 -12.26 6.39 -15.21
CA ILE A 126 -10.95 5.73 -15.26
C ILE A 126 -10.98 4.34 -14.67
N SER A 127 -10.04 3.51 -15.13
CA SER A 127 -9.72 2.21 -14.55
C SER A 127 -8.30 2.25 -13.99
N ILE A 128 -8.14 2.05 -12.68
CA ILE A 128 -6.85 1.91 -12.01
C ILE A 128 -6.54 0.43 -11.81
N TYR A 129 -5.39 0.01 -12.32
CA TYR A 129 -4.80 -1.29 -12.04
C TYR A 129 -3.92 -1.18 -10.81
N THR A 130 -4.04 -2.13 -9.90
CA THR A 130 -3.29 -2.16 -8.65
C THR A 130 -2.76 -3.56 -8.35
N THR A 131 -1.72 -3.62 -7.54
CA THR A 131 -1.33 -4.88 -6.88
C THR A 131 -2.37 -5.24 -5.82
N LYS A 132 -2.67 -6.52 -5.65
CA LYS A 132 -3.76 -6.98 -4.79
C LYS A 132 -3.58 -6.66 -3.30
N TYR A 133 -2.38 -6.88 -2.76
CA TYR A 133 -2.16 -6.79 -1.31
C TYR A 133 -1.57 -5.45 -0.86
N THR A 134 -0.61 -4.93 -1.61
CA THR A 134 0.05 -3.63 -1.35
C THR A 134 -0.69 -2.45 -1.95
N LYS A 135 -1.70 -2.69 -2.80
CA LYS A 135 -2.55 -1.66 -3.44
C LYS A 135 -1.78 -0.56 -4.16
N ILE A 136 -0.59 -0.87 -4.67
CA ILE A 136 0.24 0.05 -5.44
C ILE A 136 -0.43 0.24 -6.82
N PRO A 137 -0.77 1.48 -7.22
CA PRO A 137 -1.28 1.77 -8.56
C PRO A 137 -0.18 1.50 -9.61
N THR A 138 -0.47 0.63 -10.57
CA THR A 138 0.48 0.18 -11.60
C THR A 138 0.22 0.85 -12.94
N LYS A 139 -1.05 0.96 -13.32
CA LYS A 139 -1.52 1.52 -14.59
C LYS A 139 -2.85 2.25 -14.40
N ILE A 140 -3.06 3.30 -15.18
CA ILE A 140 -4.33 4.02 -15.25
C ILE A 140 -4.75 4.11 -16.71
N GLU A 141 -5.94 3.61 -17.01
CA GLU A 141 -6.57 3.66 -18.32
C GLU A 141 -7.81 4.54 -18.28
N ARG A 142 -8.01 5.33 -19.34
CA ARG A 142 -9.25 6.09 -19.56
C ARG A 142 -10.27 5.15 -20.17
N VAL A 143 -11.45 5.09 -19.58
CA VAL A 143 -12.57 4.34 -20.17
C VAL A 143 -13.26 5.30 -21.14
N VAL A 144 -12.96 5.17 -22.43
CA VAL A 144 -13.65 5.91 -23.48
C VAL A 144 -14.92 5.12 -23.80
N GLU A 145 -16.08 5.67 -23.46
CA GLU A 145 -17.37 5.23 -24.00
C GLU A 145 -17.54 5.69 -25.46
#